data_AF-A0A3R9LXY0-F1
#
_entry.id   AF-A0A3R9LXY0-F1
#
_cell.length_a   1.000
_cell.length_b   1.000
_cell.length_c   1.000
_cell.angle_alpha   90.00
_cell.angle_beta   90.00
_cell.angle_gamma   90.00
#
_symmetry.space_group_name_H-M   'P 1'
#
loop_
_entity.id
_entity.type
_entity.pdbx_description
1 polymer ?
#
loop_
_entity_poly.entity_id
_entity_poly.type
_entity_poly.pdbx_seq_one_letter_code
_entity_poly.pdbx_strand_id
1 'polypeptide(L)' 'MTTSTCITKIEKLRLDLIETGLKKGLTHPETIRLSQRLDLAMNNYLKNSDQSIVMSNAR' A
#
# COMPACT_ATOMS: atom_id res chain seq x y z
N MET A 1 -2.54 17.97 10.49
CA MET A 1 -3.63 17.00 10.18
C MET A 1 -3.41 16.40 8.79
N THR A 2 -2.45 15.47 8.59
CA THR A 2 -2.12 14.99 7.22
C THR A 2 -1.79 13.49 7.08
N THR A 3 -1.89 12.68 8.13
CA THR A 3 -1.60 11.24 8.06
C THR A 3 -2.76 10.38 7.54
N SER A 4 -4.00 10.90 7.56
CA SER A 4 -5.20 10.12 7.28
C SER A 4 -5.33 9.68 5.81
N THR A 5 -4.88 10.50 4.85
CA THR A 5 -5.18 10.30 3.42
C THR A 5 -4.46 9.10 2.80
N CYS A 6 -3.20 8.86 3.17
CA CYS A 6 -2.42 7.73 2.67
C CYS A 6 -2.96 6.38 3.17
N ILE A 7 -3.36 6.35 4.45
CA ILE A 7 -3.94 5.15 5.08
C ILE A 7 -5.28 4.82 4.42
N THR A 8 -6.15 5.81 4.16
CA THR A 8 -7.42 5.59 3.45
C THR A 8 -7.23 4.98 2.06
N LYS A 9 -6.17 5.37 1.34
CA LYS A 9 -5.87 4.81 0.01
C LYS A 9 -5.41 3.35 0.09
N ILE A 10 -4.60 3.00 1.10
CA ILE A 10 -4.15 1.63 1.34
C ILE A 10 -5.33 0.74 1.69
N GLU A 11 -6.21 1.19 2.58
CA GLU A 11 -7.39 0.42 2.99
C GLU A 11 -8.38 0.22 1.83
N LYS A 12 -8.60 1.24 1.00
CA LYS A 12 -9.40 1.06 -0.23
C LYS A 12 -8.81 -0.01 -1.15
N LEU A 13 -7.51 0.05 -1.41
CA LEU A 13 -6.83 -0.93 -2.28
C LEU A 13 -6.88 -2.35 -1.70
N ARG A 14 -6.82 -2.49 -0.37
CA ARG A 14 -7.01 -3.78 0.31
C ARG A 14 -8.40 -4.36 0.09
N LEU A 15 -9.44 -3.54 0.26
CA LEU A 15 -10.82 -3.98 0.04
C LEU A 15 -11.05 -4.39 -1.41
N ASP A 16 -10.59 -3.56 -2.36
CA ASP A 16 -10.70 -3.86 -3.80
C ASP A 16 -9.98 -5.17 -4.16
N LEU A 17 -8.79 -5.42 -3.58
CA LEU A 17 -8.03 -6.66 -3.78
C LEU A 17 -8.79 -7.88 -3.27
N ILE A 18 -9.31 -7.81 -2.04
CA ILE A 18 -10.04 -8.92 -1.42
C ILE A 18 -11.30 -9.23 -2.23
N GLU A 19 -12.08 -8.21 -2.57
CA GLU A 19 -13.29 -8.36 -3.37
C GLU A 19 -12.98 -8.98 -4.74
N THR A 20 -11.95 -8.49 -5.42
CA THR A 20 -11.56 -9.00 -6.75
C THR A 20 -10.99 -10.42 -6.65
N GLY A 21 -10.20 -10.72 -5.62
CA GLY A 21 -9.67 -12.05 -5.35
C GLY A 21 -10.77 -13.07 -5.08
N LEU A 22 -11.82 -12.69 -4.36
CA LEU A 22 -13.00 -13.52 -4.13
C LEU A 22 -13.84 -13.71 -5.40
N LYS A 23 -14.02 -12.65 -6.21
CA LYS A 23 -14.87 -12.70 -7.42
C LYS A 23 -14.20 -13.34 -8.63
N LYS A 24 -12.91 -13.10 -8.84
CA LYS A 24 -12.17 -13.43 -10.08
C LYS A 24 -11.01 -14.38 -9.85
N GLY A 25 -10.62 -14.63 -8.61
CA GLY A 25 -9.46 -15.43 -8.25
C GLY A 25 -8.18 -14.61 -8.10
N LEU A 26 -7.19 -15.19 -7.40
CA LEU A 26 -5.92 -14.53 -7.08
C LEU A 26 -4.98 -14.40 -8.28
N THR A 27 -5.13 -15.26 -9.29
CA THR A 27 -4.33 -15.25 -10.52
C THR A 27 -4.92 -14.36 -11.61
N HIS A 28 -6.11 -13.78 -11.39
CA HIS A 28 -6.72 -12.89 -12.36
C HIS A 28 -5.85 -11.62 -12.54
N PRO A 29 -5.64 -11.14 -13.79
CA PRO A 29 -4.77 -9.98 -14.05
C PRO A 29 -5.14 -8.74 -13.23
N GLU A 30 -6.42 -8.56 -12.95
CA GLU A 30 -6.90 -7.45 -12.14
C GLU A 30 -6.52 -7.56 -10.66
N THR A 31 -6.60 -8.76 -10.08
CA THR A 31 -6.18 -9.02 -8.69
C THR A 31 -4.67 -8.79 -8.54
N ILE A 32 -3.88 -9.24 -9.52
CA ILE A 32 -2.43 -9.00 -9.59
C ILE A 32 -2.13 -7.51 -9.72
N ARG A 33 -2.87 -6.79 -10.56
CA ARG A 33 -2.70 -5.33 -10.69
C ARG A 33 -3.03 -4.61 -9.40
N LEU A 34 -4.05 -5.05 -8.67
CA LEU A 34 -4.42 -4.49 -7.37
C LEU A 34 -3.36 -4.77 -6.31
N SER A 35 -2.75 -5.97 -6.28
CA SER A 35 -1.68 -6.29 -5.33
C SER A 35 -0.45 -5.41 -5.56
N GLN A 36 -0.01 -5.26 -6.81
CA GLN A 36 1.11 -4.39 -7.16
C GLN A 36 0.86 -2.92 -6.76
N ARG A 37 -0.37 -2.43 -6.95
CA ARG A 37 -0.73 -1.06 -6.56
C ARG A 37 -0.77 -0.89 -5.05
N LEU A 38 -1.23 -1.90 -4.32
CA LEU A 38 -1.22 -1.92 -2.86
C LEU A 38 0.22 -1.91 -2.34
N ASP A 39 1.09 -2.76 -2.87
CA ASP A 39 2.52 -2.81 -2.49
C ASP A 39 3.22 -1.47 -2.70
N LEU A 40 3.00 -0.83 -3.85
CA LEU A 40 3.53 0.52 -4.12
C LEU A 40 3.02 1.55 -3.11
N ALA A 41 1.73 1.51 -2.75
CA ALA A 41 1.14 2.45 -1.79
C ALA A 41 1.73 2.24 -0.38
N MET A 42 1.88 1.00 0.06
CA MET A 42 2.51 0.67 1.35
C MET A 42 3.98 1.06 1.38
N ASN A 43 4.74 0.75 0.33
CA ASN A 43 6.15 1.11 0.23
C ASN A 43 6.36 2.63 0.27
N ASN A 44 5.50 3.39 -0.42
CA ASN A 44 5.54 4.85 -0.33
C ASN A 44 5.20 5.33 1.07
N TYR A 45 4.19 4.76 1.73
CA TYR A 45 3.87 5.11 3.11
C TYR A 45 5.04 4.85 4.05
N LEU A 46 5.66 3.67 3.97
CA LEU A 46 6.82 3.28 4.78
C LEU A 46 8.01 4.21 4.56
N LYS A 47 8.35 4.53 3.31
CA LYS A 47 9.43 5.48 2.98
C LYS A 47 9.20 6.87 3.58
N ASN A 48 7.95 7.34 3.59
CA ASN A 48 7.59 8.62 4.16
C ASN A 48 7.54 8.58 5.70
N SER A 49 7.25 7.43 6.31
CA SER A 49 7.32 7.27 7.77
C SER A 49 8.76 7.08 8.29
N ASP A 50 9.65 6.48 7.50
CA ASP A 50 11.03 6.16 7.89
C ASP A 50 12.02 7.33 7.76
N GLN A 51 11.66 8.42 7.05
CA GLN A 51 12.53 9.61 6.96
C GLN A 51 12.83 10.29 8.31
N SER A 52 12.19 9.88 9.41
CA SER A 52 12.52 10.31 10.77
C SER A 52 13.64 9.49 11.45
N ILE A 53 14.01 8.29 10.97
CA ILE A 53 14.90 7.37 11.72
C ILE A 53 16.33 7.30 11.13
N VAL A 54 16.49 7.48 9.81
CA VAL A 54 17.76 7.21 9.12
C VAL A 54 18.75 8.38 9.06
N MET A 55 18.38 9.59 9.47
CA MET A 55 19.31 10.75 9.47
C MET A 55 20.16 10.88 10.74
N SER A 56 19.98 10.00 11.75
CA SER A 56 20.64 10.14 13.06
C SER A 56 21.94 9.32 13.23
N ASN A 57 22.26 8.41 12.30
CA ASN A 57 23.36 7.44 12.49
C ASN A 57 24.46 7.46 11.41
N ALA A 58 24.53 8.51 10.59
CA ALA A 58 25.75 8.77 9.81
C ALA A 58 26.64 9.74 10.59
N ARG A 59 27.34 9.21 11.60
CA ARG A 59 28.46 9.88 12.29
C ARG A 59 29.76 9.25 11.83
#